data_AF-A0A852SNP9-F1
#
_entry.id   AF-A0A852SNP9-F1
#
_cell.length_a   1.000
_cell.length_b   1.000
_cell.length_c   1.000
_cell.angle_alpha   90.00
_cell.angle_beta   90.00
_cell.angle_gamma   90.00
#
_symmetry.space_group_name_H-M   'P 1'
#
loop_
_entity.id
_entity.type
_entity.pdbx_description
1 polymer ?
#
loop_
_entity_poly.entity_id
_entity_poly.type
_entity_poly.pdbx_seq_one_letter_code
_entity_poly.pdbx_strand_id
1 'polypeptide(L)'
;MLTGNPFAPDSASDWWNFAANVFIGLVTLLALIVAIRDSVLANRRARAAEEQTAYARAAEAAAQHTLATRAERSLRNELQQVLADQEKNRYWLQVAESYGDALRIGQIEATLAGLAMREAEIREDLYEEGGETS
;
A
#
# COMPACT_ATOMS: atom_id res chain seq x y z
N MET A 1 75.84 -28.60 -20.49
CA MET A 1 74.48 -29.02 -20.91
C MET A 1 73.55 -27.88 -20.55
N LEU A 2 73.18 -27.07 -21.54
CA LEU A 2 72.27 -25.94 -21.34
C LEU A 2 70.87 -26.52 -21.07
N THR A 3 70.42 -26.39 -19.83
CA THR A 3 69.04 -26.65 -19.42
C THR A 3 68.15 -25.64 -20.13
N GLY A 4 67.51 -26.05 -21.22
CA GLY A 4 66.46 -25.29 -21.89
C GLY A 4 65.32 -25.01 -20.90
N ASN A 5 64.75 -23.82 -20.99
CA ASN A 5 63.62 -23.42 -20.16
C ASN A 5 62.47 -24.42 -20.36
N PRO A 6 62.05 -25.21 -19.34
CA PRO A 6 61.04 -26.27 -19.50
C PRO A 6 59.63 -25.74 -19.83
N PHE A 7 59.49 -24.42 -19.91
CA PHE A 7 58.26 -23.73 -20.33
C PHE A 7 58.32 -23.18 -21.75
N ALA A 8 59.43 -23.38 -22.48
CA ALA A 8 59.56 -22.99 -23.88
C ALA A 8 59.11 -24.13 -24.79
N PRO A 9 58.11 -23.94 -25.68
CA PRO A 9 57.68 -24.96 -26.62
C PRO A 9 58.77 -25.30 -27.65
N ASP A 10 59.04 -26.60 -27.81
CA ASP A 10 60.17 -27.12 -28.60
C ASP A 10 59.80 -27.47 -30.06
N SER A 11 58.52 -27.37 -30.43
CA SER A 11 58.02 -27.62 -31.79
C SER A 11 56.97 -26.59 -32.25
N ALA A 12 56.81 -26.43 -33.58
CA ALA A 12 55.84 -25.49 -34.15
C ALA A 12 54.37 -25.81 -33.75
N SER A 13 54.04 -27.09 -33.56
CA SER A 13 52.73 -27.52 -33.07
C SER A 13 52.48 -27.18 -31.60
N ASP A 14 53.52 -27.22 -30.75
CA ASP A 14 53.39 -26.89 -29.33
C ASP A 14 53.14 -25.39 -29.12
N TRP A 15 53.79 -24.54 -29.94
CA TRP A 15 53.52 -23.10 -29.98
C TRP A 15 52.07 -22.79 -30.39
N TRP A 16 51.51 -23.52 -31.35
CA TRP A 16 50.11 -23.36 -31.76
C TRP A 16 49.13 -23.76 -30.66
N ASN A 17 49.37 -24.89 -29.98
CA ASN A 17 48.53 -25.33 -28.86
C ASN A 17 48.60 -24.37 -27.67
N PHE A 18 49.79 -23.85 -27.35
CA PHE A 18 49.97 -22.82 -26.35
C PHE A 18 49.16 -21.56 -26.69
N ALA A 19 49.31 -21.04 -27.91
CA ALA A 19 48.58 -19.85 -28.36
C ALA A 19 47.05 -20.04 -28.34
N ALA A 20 46.56 -21.21 -28.76
CA ALA A 20 45.14 -21.54 -28.72
C ALA A 20 44.59 -21.58 -27.29
N ASN A 21 45.31 -22.21 -26.36
CA ASN A 21 44.90 -22.28 -24.95
C ASN A 21 44.91 -20.91 -24.28
N VAL A 22 45.89 -20.05 -24.58
CA VAL A 22 45.92 -18.65 -24.10
C VAL A 22 44.73 -17.87 -24.64
N PHE A 23 44.41 -18.01 -25.94
CA PHE A 23 43.27 -17.34 -26.53
C PHE A 23 41.94 -17.77 -25.90
N ILE A 24 41.73 -19.08 -25.72
CA ILE A 24 40.55 -19.62 -25.04
C ILE A 24 40.46 -19.06 -23.62
N GLY A 25 41.56 -19.08 -22.86
CA GLY A 25 41.61 -18.53 -21.51
C GLY A 25 41.22 -17.05 -21.44
N LEU A 26 41.70 -16.23 -22.38
CA LEU A 26 41.34 -14.81 -22.48
C LEU A 26 39.86 -14.60 -22.82
N VAL A 27 39.30 -15.39 -23.73
CA VAL A 27 37.88 -15.32 -24.09
C VAL A 27 37.00 -15.72 -22.91
N THR A 28 37.33 -16.81 -22.21
CA THR A 28 36.60 -17.24 -21.02
C THR A 28 36.68 -16.19 -19.90
N LEU A 29 37.85 -15.56 -19.71
CA LEU A 29 38.01 -14.49 -18.73
C LEU A 29 37.14 -13.28 -19.07
N LEU A 30 37.09 -12.87 -20.34
CA LEU A 30 36.22 -11.79 -20.81
C LEU A 30 34.73 -12.12 -20.58
N ALA A 31 34.31 -13.34 -20.90
CA ALA A 31 32.94 -13.80 -20.66
C ALA A 31 32.58 -13.74 -19.16
N LEU A 32 33.51 -14.15 -18.28
CA LEU A 32 33.33 -14.09 -16.83
C LEU A 32 33.15 -12.64 -16.34
N ILE A 33 33.96 -11.70 -16.84
CA ILE A 33 33.86 -10.28 -16.47
C ILE A 33 32.50 -9.71 -16.87
N VAL A 34 32.02 -10.01 -18.08
CA VAL A 34 30.70 -9.56 -18.56
C VAL A 34 29.59 -10.16 -17.69
N ALA A 35 29.64 -11.47 -17.40
CA ALA A 35 28.66 -12.14 -16.56
C ALA A 35 28.58 -11.55 -15.14
N ILE A 36 29.74 -11.25 -14.52
CA ILE A 36 29.78 -10.61 -13.20
C ILE A 36 29.16 -9.21 -13.28
N ARG A 37 29.51 -8.41 -14.30
CA ARG A 37 28.94 -7.06 -14.48
C ARG A 37 27.41 -7.12 -14.61
N ASP A 38 26.90 -8.02 -15.45
CA ASP A 38 25.47 -8.18 -15.68
C ASP A 38 24.76 -8.68 -14.43
N SER A 39 25.36 -9.59 -13.66
CA SER A 39 24.80 -10.03 -12.38
C SER A 39 24.71 -8.89 -11.36
N VAL A 40 25.70 -8.00 -11.30
CA VAL A 40 25.71 -6.85 -10.39
C VAL A 40 24.65 -5.83 -10.82
N LEU A 41 24.53 -5.57 -12.12
CA LEU A 41 23.49 -4.69 -12.67
C LEU A 41 22.09 -5.25 -12.42
N ALA A 42 21.89 -6.56 -12.66
CA ALA A 42 20.63 -7.24 -12.39
C ALA A 42 20.25 -7.16 -10.91
N ASN A 43 21.20 -7.40 -10.00
CA ASN A 43 20.97 -7.33 -8.56
C ASN A 43 20.62 -5.90 -8.10
N ARG A 44 21.27 -4.88 -8.66
CA ARG A 44 20.92 -3.47 -8.39
C ARG A 44 19.52 -3.12 -8.89
N ARG A 45 19.14 -3.59 -10.09
CA ARG A 45 17.79 -3.39 -10.65
C ARG A 45 16.73 -4.10 -9.81
N ALA A 46 17.01 -5.32 -9.34
CA ALA A 46 16.11 -6.07 -8.48
C ALA A 46 15.86 -5.32 -7.16
N ARG A 47 16.92 -4.84 -6.49
CA ARG A 47 16.79 -4.03 -5.26
C ARG A 47 16.01 -2.73 -5.50
N ALA A 48 16.31 -2.01 -6.57
CA ALA A 48 15.58 -0.79 -6.91
C ALA A 48 14.09 -1.06 -7.18
N ALA A 49 13.77 -2.20 -7.81
CA ALA A 49 12.38 -2.60 -8.04
C ALA A 49 11.68 -3.00 -6.73
N GLU A 50 12.36 -3.74 -5.85
CA GLU A 50 11.84 -4.08 -4.52
C GLU A 50 11.53 -2.82 -3.70
N GLU A 51 12.47 -1.87 -3.64
CA GLU A 51 12.27 -0.58 -2.99
C GLU A 51 11.07 0.17 -3.59
N GLN A 52 10.97 0.27 -4.91
CA GLN A 52 9.83 0.93 -5.57
C GLN A 52 8.49 0.25 -5.25
N THR A 53 8.43 -1.09 -5.23
CA THR A 53 7.20 -1.80 -4.86
C THR A 53 6.85 -1.61 -3.38
N ALA A 54 7.84 -1.54 -2.50
CA ALA A 54 7.62 -1.25 -1.08
C ALA A 54 7.08 0.17 -0.88
N TYR A 55 7.65 1.17 -1.58
CA TYR A 55 7.14 2.54 -1.57
C TYR A 55 5.73 2.63 -2.14
N ALA A 56 5.44 1.93 -3.25
CA ALA A 56 4.10 1.92 -3.85
C ALA A 56 3.06 1.32 -2.89
N ARG A 57 3.36 0.17 -2.26
CA ARG A 57 2.49 -0.45 -1.26
C ARG A 57 2.31 0.44 -0.03
N ALA A 58 3.38 1.09 0.44
CA ALA A 58 3.28 2.02 1.56
C ALA A 58 2.42 3.25 1.22
N ALA A 59 2.54 3.78 0.01
CA ALA A 59 1.72 4.88 -0.48
C ALA A 59 0.24 4.47 -0.63
N GLU A 60 -0.03 3.28 -1.16
CA GLU A 60 -1.39 2.72 -1.25
C GLU A 60 -2.01 2.53 0.13
N ALA A 61 -1.28 1.94 1.08
CA ALA A 61 -1.74 1.77 2.45
C ALA A 61 -2.00 3.12 3.15
N ALA A 62 -1.12 4.11 2.96
CA ALA A 62 -1.32 5.46 3.49
C ALA A 62 -2.54 6.17 2.87
N ALA A 63 -2.77 5.97 1.57
CA ALA A 63 -3.94 6.49 0.88
C ALA A 63 -5.23 5.84 1.40
N GLN A 64 -5.26 4.52 1.55
CA GLN A 64 -6.40 3.78 2.11
C GLN A 64 -6.70 4.23 3.54
N HIS A 65 -5.69 4.34 4.40
CA HIS A 65 -5.85 4.83 5.76
C HIS A 65 -6.43 6.26 5.79
N THR A 66 -5.96 7.15 4.91
CA THR A 66 -6.47 8.52 4.81
C THR A 66 -7.93 8.56 4.37
N LEU A 67 -8.34 7.68 3.45
CA LEU A 67 -9.73 7.56 3.00
C LEU A 67 -10.62 7.05 4.13
N ALA A 68 -10.22 5.97 4.82
CA ALA A 68 -10.94 5.43 5.97
C ALA A 68 -11.11 6.47 7.09
N THR A 69 -10.03 7.20 7.44
CA THR A 69 -10.10 8.26 8.46
C THR A 69 -11.06 9.38 8.07
N ARG A 70 -11.18 9.71 6.77
CA ARG A 70 -12.12 10.73 6.28
C ARG A 70 -13.56 10.26 6.33
N ALA A 71 -13.81 9.01 5.96
CA ALA A 71 -15.13 8.38 6.02
C ALA A 71 -15.63 8.32 7.47
N GLU A 72 -14.80 7.83 8.39
CA GLU A 72 -15.11 7.77 9.82
C GLU A 72 -15.43 9.17 10.39
N ARG A 73 -14.62 10.18 10.04
CA ARG A 73 -14.89 11.57 10.45
C ARG A 73 -16.20 12.11 9.89
N SER A 74 -16.53 11.75 8.64
CA SER A 74 -17.79 12.13 8.02
C SER A 74 -18.98 11.54 8.79
N LEU A 75 -18.94 10.25 9.09
CA LEU A 75 -19.98 9.56 9.86
C LEU A 75 -20.13 10.15 11.27
N ARG A 76 -19.01 10.45 11.95
CA ARG A 76 -19.07 11.11 13.28
C ARG A 76 -19.69 12.50 13.22
N ASN A 77 -19.38 13.29 12.19
CA ASN A 77 -20.01 14.60 12.00
C ASN A 77 -21.50 14.47 11.72
N GLU A 78 -21.91 13.49 10.92
CA GLU A 78 -23.31 13.21 10.64
C GLU A 78 -24.05 12.79 11.92
N LEU A 79 -23.47 11.90 12.72
CA LEU A 79 -24.02 11.51 14.02
C LEU A 79 -24.25 12.71 14.93
N GLN A 80 -23.30 13.64 15.00
CA GLN A 80 -23.45 14.87 15.79
C GLN A 80 -24.61 15.74 15.28
N GLN A 81 -24.81 15.85 13.97
CA GLN A 81 -25.94 16.59 13.39
C GLN A 81 -27.27 15.92 13.72
N VAL A 82 -27.37 14.60 13.57
CA VAL A 82 -28.58 13.83 13.92
C VAL A 82 -28.95 14.02 15.39
N LEU A 83 -27.97 13.96 16.29
CA LEU A 83 -28.19 14.18 17.72
C LEU A 83 -28.69 15.61 18.02
N ALA A 84 -28.11 16.62 17.37
CA ALA A 84 -28.54 18.01 17.51
C ALA A 84 -29.98 18.21 16.98
N ASP A 85 -30.32 17.58 15.86
CA ASP A 85 -31.67 17.63 15.29
C ASP A 85 -32.69 16.90 16.17
N GLN A 86 -32.30 15.78 16.80
CA GLN A 86 -33.15 15.12 17.80
C GLN A 86 -33.42 16.03 19.00
N GLU A 87 -32.40 16.70 19.54
CA GLU A 87 -32.56 17.62 20.67
C GLU A 87 -33.48 18.79 20.32
N LYS A 88 -33.27 19.40 19.15
CA LYS A 88 -34.13 20.46 18.62
C LYS A 88 -35.58 19.99 18.44
N ASN A 89 -35.80 18.80 17.88
CA ASN A 89 -37.14 18.26 17.69
C ASN A 89 -37.82 17.90 19.02
N ARG A 90 -37.08 17.39 20.01
CA ARG A 90 -37.62 17.19 21.38
C ARG A 90 -38.06 18.50 22.02
N TYR A 91 -37.30 19.57 21.84
CA TYR A 91 -37.73 20.90 22.30
C TYR A 91 -39.04 21.33 21.62
N TRP A 92 -39.14 21.20 20.29
CA TRP A 92 -40.36 21.56 19.57
C TRP A 92 -41.56 20.66 19.92
N LEU A 93 -41.32 19.40 20.28
CA LEU A 93 -42.34 18.49 20.77
C LEU A 93 -42.95 19.03 22.06
N GLN A 94 -42.11 19.39 23.04
CA GLN A 94 -42.57 19.99 24.31
C GLN A 94 -43.37 21.27 24.08
N VAL A 95 -42.93 22.11 23.13
CA VAL A 95 -43.68 23.31 22.74
C VAL A 95 -45.04 22.92 22.16
N ALA A 96 -45.10 21.99 21.20
CA ALA A 96 -46.35 21.57 20.58
C ALA A 96 -47.33 20.92 21.58
N GLU A 97 -46.82 20.12 22.53
CA GLU A 97 -47.57 19.56 23.66
C GLU A 97 -48.17 20.65 24.54
N SER A 98 -47.41 21.71 24.85
CA SER A 98 -47.92 22.83 25.67
C SER A 98 -49.08 23.59 25.03
N TYR A 99 -49.14 23.62 23.69
CA TYR A 99 -50.21 24.25 22.93
C TYR A 99 -51.33 23.29 22.50
N GLY A 100 -51.19 21.97 22.76
CA GLY A 100 -52.17 20.96 22.37
C GLY A 100 -52.28 20.73 20.85
N ASP A 101 -51.22 21.02 20.09
CA ASP A 101 -51.22 20.87 18.62
C ASP A 101 -50.92 19.42 18.21
N ALA A 102 -51.97 18.58 18.23
CA ALA A 102 -51.86 17.14 17.95
C ALA A 102 -51.28 16.81 16.57
N LEU A 103 -51.54 17.63 15.55
CA LEU A 103 -50.99 17.41 14.21
C LEU A 103 -49.48 17.62 14.20
N ARG A 104 -49.02 18.70 14.83
CA ARG A 104 -47.59 19.02 14.92
C ARG A 104 -46.83 18.05 15.81
N ILE A 105 -47.45 17.58 16.90
CA ILE A 105 -46.92 16.51 17.75
C ILE A 105 -46.62 15.26 16.91
N GLY A 106 -47.62 14.75 16.18
CA GLY A 106 -47.45 13.55 15.36
C GLY A 106 -46.38 13.70 14.26
N GLN A 107 -46.27 14.88 13.65
CA GLN A 107 -45.20 15.16 12.67
C GLN A 107 -43.80 15.15 13.30
N ILE A 108 -43.65 15.74 14.49
CA ILE A 108 -42.38 15.79 15.20
C ILE A 108 -41.99 14.39 15.70
N GLU A 109 -42.93 13.61 16.21
CA GLU A 109 -42.70 12.21 16.61
C GLU A 109 -42.25 11.34 15.44
N ALA A 110 -42.90 11.46 14.27
CA ALA A 110 -42.47 10.75 13.06
C ALA A 110 -41.04 11.16 12.63
N THR A 111 -40.71 12.44 12.76
CA THR A 111 -39.37 12.96 12.45
C THR A 111 -38.33 12.40 13.44
N LEU A 112 -38.64 12.37 14.74
CA LEU A 112 -37.78 11.78 15.77
C LEU A 112 -37.55 10.29 15.54
N ALA A 113 -38.58 9.54 15.12
CA ALA A 113 -38.43 8.13 14.77
C ALA A 113 -37.47 7.94 13.58
N GLY A 114 -37.59 8.76 12.54
CA GLY A 114 -36.66 8.75 11.40
C GLY A 114 -35.22 9.08 11.80
N LEU A 115 -35.02 10.08 12.66
CA LEU A 115 -33.70 10.43 13.19
C LEU A 115 -33.12 9.34 14.09
N ALA A 116 -33.94 8.63 14.86
CA ALA A 116 -33.50 7.51 15.69
C ALA A 116 -33.04 6.31 14.83
N MET A 117 -33.73 6.04 13.71
CA MET A 117 -33.28 5.04 12.74
C MET A 117 -31.95 5.44 12.10
N ARG A 118 -31.81 6.70 11.68
CA ARG A 118 -30.54 7.19 11.09
C ARG A 118 -29.38 7.16 12.09
N GLU A 119 -29.64 7.48 13.35
CA GLU A 119 -28.64 7.36 14.41
C GLU A 119 -28.17 5.90 14.57
N ALA A 120 -29.10 4.93 14.54
CA ALA A 120 -28.76 3.52 14.65
C ALA A 120 -27.91 3.03 13.47
N GLU A 121 -28.28 3.42 12.25
CA GLU A 121 -27.53 3.13 11.01
C GLU A 121 -26.10 3.68 11.08
N ILE A 122 -25.93 4.96 11.42
CA ILE A 122 -24.59 5.57 11.51
C ILE A 122 -23.75 4.91 12.61
N ARG A 123 -24.36 4.50 13.72
CA ARG A 123 -23.64 3.78 14.79
C ARG A 123 -23.19 2.41 14.31
N GLU A 124 -24.03 1.68 13.58
CA GLU A 124 -23.70 0.40 12.97
C GLU A 124 -22.53 0.56 11.98
N ASP A 125 -22.62 1.52 11.06
CA ASP A 125 -21.55 1.85 10.10
C ASP A 125 -20.22 2.16 10.80
N LEU A 126 -20.26 2.93 11.89
CA LEU A 126 -19.07 3.25 12.70
C LEU A 126 -18.48 2.02 13.42
N TYR A 127 -19.30 1.06 13.83
CA TYR A 127 -18.82 -0.19 14.43
C TYR A 127 -18.20 -1.11 13.37
N GLU A 128 -18.77 -1.17 12.17
CA GLU A 128 -18.21 -1.95 11.06
C GLU A 128 -16.86 -1.37 10.61
N GLU A 129 -16.77 -0.04 10.42
CA GLU A 129 -15.51 0.64 10.07
C GLU A 129 -14.43 0.51 11.18
N GLY A 130 -14.84 0.56 12.45
CA GLY A 130 -13.94 0.38 13.59
C GLY A 130 -13.50 -1.07 13.83
N GLY A 131 -14.31 -2.04 13.41
CA GLY A 131 -14.06 -3.48 13.57
C GLY A 131 -13.12 -4.05 12.50
N GLU A 132 -13.13 -3.51 11.28
CA GLU A 132 -12.22 -3.95 10.20
C GLU A 132 -10.77 -3.48 10.38
N THR A 133 -10.51 -2.55 11.30
CA THR A 133 -9.18 -1.95 11.52
C THR A 133 -8.43 -2.47 12.75
N SER A 134 -9.01 -3.41 13.51
CA SER A 134 -8.40 -4.04 14.72
C SER A 134 -7.90 -5.46 14.46
#